data_AF-A0A537UGF4-F1
#
_entry.id   AF-A0A537UGF4-F1
#
_cell.length_a   1.000
_cell.length_b   1.000
_cell.length_c   1.000
_cell.angle_alpha   90.00
_cell.angle_beta   90.00
_cell.angle_gamma   90.00
#
_symmetry.space_group_name_H-M   'P 1'
#
loop_
_entity.id
_entity.type
_entity.pdbx_description
1 polymer ?
#
loop_
_entity_poly.entity_id
_entity_poly.type
_entity_poly.pdbx_seq_one_letter_code
_entity_poly.pdbx_strand_id
1 'polypeptide(L)'
;MQARAYLVETASPGYTMTLQGPEIAIGRVHPEFALRLEHAIREARSAGLTSAAIFSAYRPPAFGVGGFHDKFNSLHSYGLAVDMRGIGAPGSSEAQLWHEIAAKNGVVCPYGPRDRAEWNHCQPTGVKMIRPNNPLRETVTAAGPSDLEGMFEAGNSVIEDMASAADSLSRAAPTPVRALEIAAKSVEPKKPVEAPQRSKSEEHAAAERVAARPVQHAKPERVAAKSTQHAKLERAEAKPSQHAKPERAESKPPQQAKSSRHAQATRAIEDNHRKGKSNRA
;
A
#
# COMPACT_ATOMS: atom_id res chain seq x y z
N MET A 1 19.52 -8.06 -5.71
CA MET A 1 18.76 -9.17 -6.35
C MET A 1 18.01 -10.05 -5.34
N GLN A 2 18.64 -10.53 -4.27
CA GLN A 2 18.03 -11.50 -3.33
C GLN A 2 16.69 -11.05 -2.72
N ALA A 3 16.56 -9.79 -2.26
CA ALA A 3 15.33 -9.25 -1.68
C ALA A 3 14.08 -9.48 -2.55
N ARG A 4 14.11 -9.03 -3.81
CA ARG A 4 12.97 -9.20 -4.75
C ARG A 4 12.63 -10.68 -5.00
N ALA A 5 13.62 -11.57 -5.03
CA ALA A 5 13.37 -13.01 -5.21
C ALA A 5 12.59 -13.58 -4.01
N TYR A 6 12.99 -13.27 -2.78
CA TYR A 6 12.25 -13.65 -1.58
C TYR A 6 10.84 -13.03 -1.56
N LEU A 7 10.70 -11.77 -1.95
CA LEU A 7 9.39 -11.12 -2.03
C LEU A 7 8.45 -11.78 -3.06
N VAL A 8 8.96 -12.25 -4.21
CA VAL A 8 8.19 -12.99 -5.22
C VAL A 8 7.81 -14.38 -4.71
N GLU A 9 8.79 -15.15 -4.20
CA GLU A 9 8.59 -16.49 -3.63
C GLU A 9 7.50 -16.51 -2.55
N THR A 10 7.39 -15.41 -1.80
CA THR A 10 6.54 -15.31 -0.62
C THR A 10 5.28 -14.49 -0.81
N ALA A 11 5.05 -13.93 -2.00
CA ALA A 11 3.86 -13.14 -2.32
C ALA A 11 2.57 -13.93 -2.16
N SER A 12 1.47 -13.23 -1.89
CA SER A 12 0.11 -13.76 -1.94
C SER A 12 -0.70 -12.94 -2.95
N PRO A 13 -0.51 -13.13 -4.27
CA PRO A 13 -0.94 -12.18 -5.28
C PRO A 13 -2.44 -11.87 -5.25
N GLY A 14 -2.76 -10.58 -5.08
CA GLY A 14 -4.08 -10.02 -5.34
C GLY A 14 -4.26 -9.69 -6.83
N TYR A 15 -5.50 -9.30 -7.19
CA TYR A 15 -5.94 -9.11 -8.58
C TYR A 15 -4.93 -8.40 -9.51
N THR A 16 -4.39 -7.26 -9.09
CA THR A 16 -3.44 -6.48 -9.90
C THR A 16 -2.08 -7.15 -10.09
N MET A 17 -1.65 -8.01 -9.16
CA MET A 17 -0.44 -8.82 -9.31
C MET A 17 -0.72 -10.06 -10.16
N THR A 18 -1.89 -10.69 -10.01
CA THR A 18 -2.32 -11.81 -10.87
C THR A 18 -2.43 -11.40 -12.35
N LEU A 19 -2.90 -10.18 -12.64
CA LEU A 19 -3.02 -9.67 -14.01
C LEU A 19 -1.67 -9.48 -14.73
N GLN A 20 -0.63 -9.05 -14.02
CA GLN A 20 0.67 -8.68 -14.62
C GLN A 20 1.82 -9.65 -14.30
N GLY A 21 1.60 -10.62 -13.41
CA GLY A 21 2.62 -11.47 -12.80
C GLY A 21 3.25 -10.82 -11.54
N PRO A 22 3.46 -11.59 -10.46
CA PRO A 22 4.14 -11.07 -9.26
C PRO A 22 5.58 -10.62 -9.55
N GLU A 23 6.27 -11.26 -10.50
CA GLU A 23 7.63 -10.92 -10.93
C GLU A 23 7.69 -9.50 -11.51
N ILE A 24 6.72 -9.11 -12.34
CA ILE A 24 6.65 -7.76 -12.91
C ILE A 24 6.25 -6.76 -11.83
N ALA A 25 5.25 -7.09 -11.01
CA ALA A 25 4.75 -6.20 -9.98
C ALA A 25 5.78 -5.90 -8.88
N ILE A 26 6.58 -6.89 -8.48
CA ILE A 26 7.65 -6.75 -7.47
C ILE A 26 8.96 -6.29 -8.12
N GLY A 27 9.23 -6.68 -9.37
CA GLY A 27 10.35 -6.19 -10.18
C GLY A 27 10.36 -4.67 -10.34
N ARG A 28 9.17 -4.05 -10.31
CA ARG A 28 8.95 -2.60 -10.36
C ARG A 28 8.84 -1.91 -8.99
N VAL A 29 9.02 -2.62 -7.87
CA VAL A 29 9.14 -1.99 -6.53
C VAL A 29 10.54 -1.39 -6.36
N HIS A 30 10.63 -0.17 -5.82
CA HIS A 30 11.90 0.52 -5.62
C HIS A 30 12.95 -0.35 -4.89
N PRO A 31 14.23 -0.43 -5.33
CA PRO A 31 15.22 -1.35 -4.77
C PRO A 31 15.38 -1.25 -3.25
N GLU A 32 15.56 -0.03 -2.73
CA GLU A 32 15.65 0.25 -1.29
C GLU A 32 14.39 -0.19 -0.53
N PHE A 33 13.20 0.09 -1.08
CA PHE A 33 11.93 -0.30 -0.45
C PHE A 33 11.75 -1.83 -0.46
N ALA A 34 12.15 -2.51 -1.54
CA ALA A 34 12.13 -3.97 -1.62
C ALA A 34 13.07 -4.62 -0.58
N LEU A 35 14.23 -4.02 -0.30
CA LEU A 35 15.13 -4.49 0.76
C LEU A 35 14.48 -4.34 2.14
N ARG A 36 13.94 -3.15 2.46
CA ARG A 36 13.23 -2.89 3.72
C ARG A 36 12.04 -3.82 3.94
N LEU A 37 11.25 -4.08 2.89
CA LEU A 37 10.14 -5.04 2.92
C LEU A 37 10.61 -6.48 3.15
N GLU A 38 11.75 -6.89 2.57
CA GLU A 38 12.32 -8.22 2.82
C GLU A 38 12.63 -8.42 4.31
N HIS A 39 13.35 -7.46 4.90
CA HIS A 39 13.69 -7.50 6.33
C HIS A 39 12.44 -7.49 7.22
N ALA A 40 11.49 -6.58 6.96
CA ALA A 40 10.23 -6.50 7.70
C ALA A 40 9.42 -7.79 7.63
N ILE A 41 9.30 -8.42 6.45
CA ILE A 41 8.54 -9.67 6.27
C ILE A 41 9.23 -10.86 6.93
N ARG A 42 10.57 -10.95 6.85
CA ARG A 42 11.34 -11.98 7.57
C ARG A 42 11.17 -11.86 9.08
N GLU A 43 11.28 -10.65 9.61
CA GLU A 43 11.10 -10.38 11.04
C GLU A 43 9.65 -10.68 11.48
N ALA A 44 8.65 -10.18 10.75
CA ALA A 44 7.24 -10.44 11.02
C ALA A 44 6.91 -11.94 11.06
N ARG A 45 7.42 -12.72 10.11
CA ARG A 45 7.23 -14.18 10.08
C ARG A 45 7.91 -14.88 11.25
N SER A 46 9.10 -14.43 11.64
CA SER A 46 9.82 -14.94 12.80
C SER A 46 9.12 -14.58 14.12
N ALA A 47 8.41 -13.45 14.16
CA ALA A 47 7.59 -12.97 15.27
C ALA A 47 6.16 -13.58 15.32
N GLY A 48 5.83 -14.53 14.43
CA GLY A 48 4.56 -15.27 14.43
C GLY A 48 3.57 -14.90 13.33
N LEU A 49 3.81 -13.82 12.57
CA LEU A 49 3.01 -13.47 11.38
C LEU A 49 3.44 -14.33 10.17
N THR A 50 3.35 -15.65 10.30
CA THR A 50 3.92 -16.65 9.37
C THR A 50 3.44 -16.51 7.92
N SER A 51 2.24 -15.95 7.72
CA SER A 51 1.66 -15.68 6.39
C SER A 51 1.84 -14.26 5.88
N ALA A 52 2.60 -13.40 6.58
CA ALA A 52 2.90 -12.04 6.14
C ALA A 52 3.54 -12.04 4.74
N ALA A 53 2.90 -11.34 3.80
CA ALA A 53 3.22 -11.38 2.38
C ALA A 53 2.73 -10.12 1.66
N ILE A 54 3.39 -9.77 0.56
CA ILE A 54 2.89 -8.75 -0.39
C ILE A 54 1.66 -9.30 -1.10
N PHE A 55 0.55 -8.55 -1.07
CA PHE A 55 -0.69 -8.82 -1.79
C PHE A 55 -0.86 -7.94 -3.03
N SER A 56 -0.38 -6.71 -2.98
CA SER A 56 -0.33 -5.82 -4.15
C SER A 56 0.94 -4.99 -4.12
N ALA A 57 1.54 -4.76 -5.29
CA ALA A 57 2.78 -4.00 -5.43
C ALA A 57 2.60 -2.93 -6.52
N TYR A 58 3.48 -2.87 -7.53
CA TYR A 58 3.34 -1.93 -8.65
C TYR A 58 1.98 -2.07 -9.38
N ARG A 59 1.37 -0.93 -9.76
CA ARG A 59 0.12 -0.87 -10.54
C ARG A 59 0.25 0.13 -11.70
N PRO A 60 0.14 -0.32 -12.98
CA PRO A 60 -0.03 0.60 -14.10
C PRO A 60 -1.24 1.52 -13.87
N PRO A 61 -1.14 2.85 -14.10
CA PRO A 61 -2.29 3.76 -13.99
C PRO A 61 -3.51 3.31 -14.82
N ALA A 62 -3.29 2.70 -15.99
CA ALA A 62 -4.34 2.16 -16.87
C ALA A 62 -5.18 1.04 -16.24
N PHE A 63 -4.72 0.38 -15.18
CA PHE A 63 -5.52 -0.63 -14.48
C PHE A 63 -6.69 0.00 -13.70
N GLY A 64 -6.68 1.32 -13.45
CA GLY A 64 -7.80 2.02 -12.81
C GLY A 64 -8.05 1.68 -11.34
N VAL A 65 -7.25 0.82 -10.71
CA VAL A 65 -7.44 0.32 -9.34
C VAL A 65 -6.98 1.35 -8.29
N GLY A 66 -7.71 1.46 -7.18
CA GLY A 66 -7.41 2.34 -6.05
C GLY A 66 -8.32 3.58 -5.96
N GLY A 67 -8.35 4.21 -4.79
CA GLY A 67 -9.33 5.27 -4.44
C GLY A 67 -9.16 6.62 -5.12
N PHE A 68 -7.96 6.93 -5.67
CA PHE A 68 -7.73 8.19 -6.39
C PHE A 68 -8.48 8.21 -7.73
N HIS A 69 -8.99 9.37 -8.14
CA HIS A 69 -9.56 9.56 -9.47
C HIS A 69 -8.45 9.60 -10.52
N ASP A 70 -7.47 10.49 -10.32
CA ASP A 70 -6.24 10.51 -11.10
C ASP A 70 -5.30 9.42 -10.56
N LYS A 71 -5.07 8.36 -11.33
CA LYS A 71 -4.27 7.21 -10.89
C LYS A 71 -2.78 7.54 -10.71
N PHE A 72 -2.29 8.61 -11.34
CA PHE A 72 -0.95 9.16 -11.12
C PHE A 72 -0.78 9.83 -9.74
N ASN A 73 -1.84 9.91 -8.91
CA ASN A 73 -1.72 10.26 -7.49
C ASN A 73 -1.20 9.10 -6.62
N SER A 74 -1.29 7.85 -7.08
CA SER A 74 -1.03 6.65 -6.25
C SER A 74 0.44 6.25 -6.24
N LEU A 75 1.01 6.01 -5.05
CA LEU A 75 2.39 5.53 -4.89
C LEU A 75 2.62 4.13 -5.50
N HIS A 76 1.57 3.31 -5.69
CA HIS A 76 1.68 2.04 -6.42
C HIS A 76 2.11 2.21 -7.87
N SER A 77 1.77 3.34 -8.50
CA SER A 77 2.16 3.61 -9.89
C SER A 77 3.63 3.96 -10.06
N TYR A 78 4.37 4.12 -8.95
CA TYR A 78 5.79 4.45 -8.89
C TYR A 78 6.64 3.37 -8.21
N GLY A 79 6.05 2.21 -7.86
CA GLY A 79 6.77 1.17 -7.12
C GLY A 79 7.10 1.54 -5.67
N LEU A 80 6.42 2.55 -5.13
CA LEU A 80 6.64 3.12 -3.80
C LEU A 80 5.51 2.78 -2.81
N ALA A 81 4.65 1.82 -3.14
CA ALA A 81 3.67 1.28 -2.20
C ALA A 81 3.40 -0.21 -2.42
N VAL A 82 3.07 -0.90 -1.34
CA VAL A 82 2.56 -2.28 -1.32
C VAL A 82 1.36 -2.37 -0.40
N ASP A 83 0.43 -3.28 -0.72
CA ASP A 83 -0.61 -3.72 0.21
C ASP A 83 -0.19 -5.10 0.74
N MET A 84 -0.32 -5.29 2.04
CA MET A 84 0.07 -6.50 2.75
C MET A 84 -1.11 -7.46 2.98
N ARG A 85 -0.79 -8.74 3.20
CA ARG A 85 -1.72 -9.78 3.67
C ARG A 85 -1.02 -10.66 4.70
N GLY A 86 -1.79 -11.39 5.50
CA GLY A 86 -1.27 -12.24 6.59
C GLY A 86 -0.90 -11.48 7.87
N ILE A 87 -1.30 -10.21 7.95
CA ILE A 87 -1.02 -9.27 9.06
C ILE A 87 -2.25 -9.01 9.95
N GLY A 88 -3.25 -9.91 9.93
CA GLY A 88 -4.49 -9.75 10.67
C GLY A 88 -5.47 -8.70 10.14
N ALA A 89 -6.52 -8.47 10.91
CA ALA A 89 -7.61 -7.53 10.64
C ALA A 89 -7.29 -6.12 11.18
N PRO A 90 -8.00 -5.05 10.74
CA PRO A 90 -7.78 -3.70 11.28
C PRO A 90 -7.91 -3.67 12.80
N GLY A 91 -6.92 -3.10 13.47
CA GLY A 91 -6.86 -2.94 14.92
C GLY A 91 -6.53 -4.23 15.71
N SER A 92 -6.29 -5.36 15.04
CA SER A 92 -5.82 -6.59 15.71
C SER A 92 -4.41 -6.43 16.31
N SER A 93 -4.05 -7.35 17.21
CA SER A 93 -2.68 -7.49 17.73
C SER A 93 -1.66 -7.73 16.61
N GLU A 94 -2.04 -8.52 15.62
CA GLU A 94 -1.24 -8.88 14.47
C GLU A 94 -0.99 -7.69 13.54
N ALA A 95 -1.98 -6.82 13.38
CA ALA A 95 -1.83 -5.57 12.64
C ALA A 95 -0.93 -4.58 13.40
N GLN A 96 -1.04 -4.51 14.73
CA GLN A 96 -0.15 -3.69 15.55
C GLN A 96 1.30 -4.18 15.45
N LEU A 97 1.53 -5.49 15.61
CA LEU A 97 2.85 -6.12 15.47
C LEU A 97 3.47 -5.90 14.07
N TRP A 98 2.66 -6.01 13.00
CA TRP A 98 3.14 -5.69 11.65
C TRP A 98 3.59 -4.23 11.54
N HIS A 99 2.81 -3.27 12.07
CA HIS A 99 3.13 -1.85 11.98
C HIS A 99 4.37 -1.47 12.78
N GLU A 100 4.58 -2.07 13.95
CA GLU A 100 5.80 -1.91 14.75
C GLU A 100 7.04 -2.44 14.03
N ILE A 101 6.96 -3.65 13.46
CA ILE A 101 8.06 -4.27 12.71
C ILE A 101 8.33 -3.52 11.40
N ALA A 102 7.31 -3.08 10.69
CA ALA A 102 7.43 -2.26 9.49
C ALA A 102 8.18 -0.96 9.78
N ALA A 103 7.73 -0.21 10.80
CA ALA A 103 8.33 1.06 11.20
C ALA A 103 9.82 0.89 11.60
N LYS A 104 10.13 -0.13 12.40
CA LYS A 104 11.50 -0.52 12.77
C LYS A 104 12.41 -0.78 11.57
N ASN A 105 11.86 -1.32 10.48
CA ASN A 105 12.58 -1.65 9.25
C ASN A 105 12.50 -0.53 8.18
N GLY A 106 12.07 0.68 8.54
CA GLY A 106 12.00 1.81 7.61
C GLY A 106 10.85 1.75 6.61
N VAL A 107 9.79 0.98 6.92
CA VAL A 107 8.54 0.87 6.15
C VAL A 107 7.42 1.59 6.89
N VAL A 108 6.84 2.61 6.24
CA VAL A 108 5.77 3.44 6.79
C VAL A 108 4.42 2.89 6.33
N CYS A 109 3.49 2.66 7.25
CA CYS A 109 2.10 2.32 6.94
C CYS A 109 1.19 3.51 7.32
N PRO A 110 1.03 4.51 6.43
CA PRO A 110 0.72 5.91 6.80
C PRO A 110 -0.72 6.17 7.27
N TYR A 111 -1.58 5.15 7.18
CA TYR A 111 -2.96 5.19 7.68
C TYR A 111 -3.09 4.57 9.09
N GLY A 112 -2.09 3.79 9.52
CA GLY A 112 -2.02 3.18 10.84
C GLY A 112 -2.83 1.87 10.96
N PRO A 113 -2.60 1.08 12.02
CA PRO A 113 -3.09 -0.30 12.10
C PRO A 113 -4.61 -0.41 12.27
N ARG A 114 -5.27 0.70 12.63
CA ARG A 114 -6.72 0.77 12.91
C ARG A 114 -7.56 1.32 11.75
N ASP A 115 -6.95 1.75 10.64
CA ASP A 115 -7.70 2.22 9.48
C ASP A 115 -8.52 1.09 8.85
N ARG A 116 -9.80 1.30 8.57
CA ARG A 116 -10.69 0.22 8.11
C ARG A 116 -10.59 -0.11 6.62
N ALA A 117 -9.82 0.66 5.85
CA ALA A 117 -9.67 0.50 4.41
C ALA A 117 -8.21 0.25 4.00
N GLU A 118 -7.26 0.94 4.63
CA GLU A 118 -5.85 1.02 4.17
C GLU A 118 -4.84 0.60 5.27
N TRP A 119 -5.25 -0.13 6.32
CA TRP A 119 -4.34 -0.60 7.39
C TRP A 119 -3.20 -1.50 6.89
N ASN A 120 -3.37 -2.13 5.73
CA ASN A 120 -2.37 -2.99 5.12
C ASN A 120 -1.52 -2.26 4.06
N HIS A 121 -1.79 -0.99 3.79
CA HIS A 121 -1.05 -0.18 2.84
C HIS A 121 0.23 0.37 3.48
N CYS A 122 1.38 0.08 2.87
CA CYS A 122 2.68 0.51 3.35
C CYS A 122 3.58 0.98 2.20
N GLN A 123 4.50 1.88 2.51
CA GLN A 123 5.29 2.70 1.60
C GLN A 123 6.61 3.13 2.28
N PRO A 124 7.66 3.56 1.58
CA PRO A 124 8.94 3.96 2.18
C PRO A 124 8.95 5.44 2.64
N THR A 125 7.78 6.03 2.89
CA THR A 125 7.60 7.49 3.07
C THR A 125 6.28 7.80 3.78
N GLY A 126 6.13 8.95 4.42
CA GLY A 126 4.86 9.48 4.94
C GLY A 126 3.99 10.19 3.89
N VAL A 127 4.50 10.42 2.67
CA VAL A 127 3.78 11.10 1.59
C VAL A 127 2.63 10.23 1.06
N LYS A 128 1.38 10.55 1.42
CA LYS A 128 0.19 9.77 1.03
C LYS A 128 -0.26 9.92 -0.44
N MET A 129 0.36 10.81 -1.22
CA MET A 129 -0.08 11.15 -2.58
C MET A 129 1.00 11.85 -3.40
N ILE A 130 1.19 11.43 -4.66
CA ILE A 130 2.10 12.09 -5.62
C ILE A 130 1.38 13.25 -6.32
N ARG A 131 1.82 14.48 -6.06
CA ARG A 131 1.22 15.72 -6.61
C ARG A 131 1.49 15.91 -8.11
N PRO A 132 0.64 16.68 -8.83
CA PRO A 132 0.82 16.99 -10.26
C PRO A 132 2.21 17.52 -10.67
N ASN A 133 2.89 18.23 -9.77
CA ASN A 133 4.20 18.84 -10.00
C ASN A 133 5.38 18.03 -9.42
N ASN A 134 5.18 16.77 -9.04
CA ASN A 134 6.27 15.91 -8.56
C ASN A 134 6.97 15.23 -9.76
N PRO A 135 8.31 15.29 -9.87
CA PRO A 135 9.07 14.70 -10.99
C PRO A 135 8.78 13.22 -11.27
N LEU A 136 8.37 12.44 -10.26
CA LEU A 136 7.94 11.05 -10.46
C LEU A 136 6.88 10.91 -11.55
N ARG A 137 5.99 11.90 -11.75
CA ARG A 137 4.95 11.84 -12.79
C ARG A 137 5.50 11.77 -14.21
N GLU A 138 6.72 12.25 -14.45
CA GLU A 138 7.36 12.22 -15.77
C GLU A 138 7.97 10.84 -16.10
N THR A 139 8.20 10.00 -15.09
CA THR A 139 8.83 8.68 -15.24
C THR A 139 7.84 7.56 -15.56
N VAL A 140 6.53 7.85 -15.67
CA VAL A 140 5.49 6.85 -15.87
C VAL A 140 4.45 7.26 -16.90
N THR A 141 3.98 6.27 -17.65
CA THR A 141 2.85 6.38 -18.58
C THR A 141 1.65 5.61 -18.01
N ALA A 142 0.51 5.62 -18.71
CA ALA A 142 -0.63 4.81 -18.32
C ALA A 142 -0.31 3.30 -18.28
N ALA A 143 0.58 2.80 -19.14
CA ALA A 143 0.88 1.37 -19.26
C ALA A 143 1.99 0.85 -18.32
N GLY A 144 2.85 1.74 -17.82
CA GLY A 144 4.06 1.36 -17.10
C GLY A 144 5.04 2.52 -16.93
N PRO A 145 6.18 2.32 -16.22
CA PRO A 145 7.30 3.25 -16.28
C PRO A 145 7.75 3.46 -17.73
N SER A 146 8.07 4.70 -18.11
CA SER A 146 8.73 5.02 -19.38
C SER A 146 10.19 4.62 -19.34
N ASP A 147 10.84 4.89 -18.19
CA ASP A 147 12.13 4.37 -17.78
C ASP A 147 12.02 3.85 -16.34
N LEU A 148 12.47 2.62 -16.11
CA LEU A 148 12.43 1.98 -14.80
C LEU A 148 13.54 2.50 -13.88
N GLU A 149 14.72 2.84 -14.44
CA GLU A 149 15.86 3.31 -13.66
C GLU A 149 15.62 4.75 -13.20
N GLY A 150 15.26 5.66 -14.11
CA GLY A 150 14.84 7.02 -13.79
C GLY A 150 13.64 7.10 -12.83
N MET A 151 12.68 6.15 -12.89
CA MET A 151 11.61 6.06 -11.88
C MET A 151 12.16 5.76 -10.48
N PHE A 152 13.19 4.91 -10.37
CA PHE A 152 13.85 4.66 -9.09
C PHE A 152 14.68 5.86 -8.65
N GLU A 153 15.47 6.46 -9.55
CA GLU A 153 16.28 7.65 -9.23
C GLU A 153 15.43 8.80 -8.69
N ALA A 154 14.31 9.13 -9.36
CA ALA A 154 13.34 10.11 -8.88
C ALA A 154 12.70 9.69 -7.53
N GLY A 155 12.47 8.39 -7.34
CA GLY A 155 11.91 7.79 -6.12
C GLY A 155 12.78 7.99 -4.88
N ASN A 156 14.11 8.03 -5.02
CA ASN A 156 15.02 8.30 -3.89
C ASN A 156 14.70 9.60 -3.16
N SER A 157 14.19 10.62 -3.87
CA SER A 157 13.88 11.95 -3.30
C SER A 157 12.71 11.96 -2.31
N VAL A 158 11.87 10.92 -2.30
CA VAL A 158 10.70 10.83 -1.40
C VAL A 158 10.84 9.74 -0.33
N ILE A 159 11.88 8.89 -0.39
CA ILE A 159 12.12 7.84 0.60
C ILE A 159 12.60 8.48 1.91
N GLU A 160 11.92 8.15 3.01
CA GLU A 160 12.31 8.57 4.35
C GLU A 160 13.49 7.74 4.87
N ASP A 161 14.29 8.33 5.76
CA ASP A 161 15.25 7.58 6.57
C ASP A 161 14.52 6.68 7.60
N MET A 162 15.26 5.75 8.21
CA MET A 162 14.67 4.78 9.14
C MET A 162 14.14 5.41 10.44
N ALA A 163 14.70 6.53 10.92
CA ALA A 163 14.22 7.18 12.14
C ALA A 163 12.91 7.93 11.87
N SER A 164 12.83 8.66 10.76
CA SER A 164 11.61 9.31 10.27
C SER A 164 10.46 8.30 10.08
N ALA A 165 10.76 7.09 9.60
CA ALA A 165 9.76 6.03 9.47
C ALA A 165 9.19 5.53 10.82
N ALA A 166 10.00 5.52 11.88
CA ALA A 166 9.55 5.20 13.23
C ALA A 166 8.62 6.30 13.80
N ASP A 167 8.98 7.57 13.62
CA ASP A 167 8.14 8.71 14.01
C ASP A 167 6.81 8.75 13.23
N SER A 168 6.83 8.35 11.95
CA SER A 168 5.64 8.26 11.10
C SER A 168 4.58 7.29 11.65
N LEU A 169 4.94 6.25 12.42
CA LEU A 169 3.96 5.38 13.10
C LEU A 169 3.14 6.15 14.14
N SER A 170 3.78 7.06 14.89
CA SER A 170 3.10 7.91 15.89
C SER A 170 2.22 9.00 15.27
N ARG A 171 2.47 9.34 14.01
CA ARG A 171 1.71 10.33 13.22
C ARG A 171 0.64 9.70 12.32
N ALA A 172 0.59 8.37 12.26
CA ALA A 172 -0.32 7.63 11.42
C ALA A 172 -1.79 7.90 11.82
N ALA A 173 -2.55 8.42 10.87
CA ALA A 173 -3.94 8.82 11.08
C ALA A 173 -4.79 8.46 9.86
N PRO A 174 -6.05 8.01 10.05
CA PRO A 174 -7.00 7.86 8.96
C PRO A 174 -7.13 9.18 8.19
N THR A 175 -7.02 9.13 6.86
CA THR A 175 -7.16 10.31 6.00
C THR A 175 -7.85 9.90 4.71
N PRO A 176 -9.12 10.28 4.48
CA PRO A 176 -9.83 9.88 3.27
C PRO A 176 -9.11 10.38 2.00
N VAL A 177 -8.92 9.49 1.03
CA VAL A 177 -8.26 9.78 -0.25
C VAL A 177 -8.85 11.03 -0.94
N ARG A 178 -10.18 11.18 -0.90
CA ARG A 178 -10.89 12.35 -1.46
C ARG A 178 -10.48 13.68 -0.82
N ALA A 179 -10.11 13.68 0.47
CA ALA A 179 -9.62 14.89 1.15
C ALA A 179 -8.22 15.30 0.65
N LEU A 180 -7.35 14.32 0.36
CA LEU A 180 -6.03 14.55 -0.25
C LEU A 180 -6.17 15.19 -1.65
N GLU A 181 -7.06 14.65 -2.49
CA GLU A 181 -7.30 15.19 -3.84
C GLU A 181 -7.89 16.61 -3.83
N ILE A 182 -8.81 16.91 -2.90
CA ILE A 182 -9.36 18.27 -2.73
C ILE A 182 -8.25 19.22 -2.30
N ALA A 183 -7.44 18.85 -1.30
CA ALA A 183 -6.33 19.67 -0.82
C ALA A 183 -5.28 19.94 -1.93
N ALA A 184 -5.00 18.97 -2.81
CA ALA A 184 -4.13 19.20 -3.98
C ALA A 184 -4.71 20.22 -4.96
N LYS A 185 -6.00 20.15 -5.25
CA LYS A 185 -6.68 21.08 -6.18
C LYS A 185 -6.79 22.50 -5.62
N SER A 186 -6.77 22.68 -4.30
CA SER A 186 -6.76 24.01 -3.67
C SER A 186 -5.40 24.70 -3.66
N VAL A 187 -4.32 24.03 -4.07
CA VAL A 187 -2.98 24.62 -4.23
C VAL A 187 -2.71 24.93 -5.70
N GLU A 188 -3.55 25.79 -6.28
CA GLU A 188 -3.13 26.56 -7.46
C GLU A 188 -2.04 27.57 -7.04
N PRO A 189 -1.06 27.86 -7.91
CA PRO A 189 -0.01 28.81 -7.58
C PRO A 189 -0.62 30.21 -7.43
N LYS A 190 -0.47 30.81 -6.24
CA LYS A 190 -0.65 32.26 -6.08
C LYS A 190 0.27 32.95 -7.09
N LYS A 191 -0.31 33.70 -8.02
CA LYS A 191 0.45 34.57 -8.93
C LYS A 191 1.42 35.44 -8.11
N PRO A 192 2.64 35.70 -8.61
CA PRO A 192 3.55 36.65 -7.95
C PRO A 192 2.85 37.99 -7.74
N VAL A 193 3.05 38.56 -6.55
CA VAL A 193 2.45 39.83 -6.15
C VAL A 193 3.07 40.95 -6.98
N GLU A 194 2.26 41.69 -7.74
CA GLU A 194 2.71 42.91 -8.42
C GLU A 194 3.12 43.98 -7.39
N ALA A 195 4.28 44.60 -7.65
CA ALA A 195 4.75 45.77 -6.91
C ALA A 195 4.09 47.06 -7.48
N PRO A 196 3.98 48.14 -6.69
CA PRO A 196 2.89 49.10 -6.86
C PRO A 196 3.20 50.25 -7.83
N GLN A 197 2.17 50.73 -8.54
CA GLN A 197 2.16 52.06 -9.14
C GLN A 197 1.05 52.94 -8.54
N ARG A 198 1.39 54.22 -8.32
CA ARG A 198 0.59 55.19 -7.58
C ARG A 198 -0.22 56.11 -8.51
N SER A 199 -1.53 56.21 -8.24
CA SER A 199 -2.38 57.42 -8.20
C SER A 199 -2.36 58.50 -9.31
N LYS A 200 -3.57 59.08 -9.53
CA LYS A 200 -3.96 60.31 -10.28
C LYS A 200 -4.37 60.05 -11.75
N SER A 201 -5.47 60.62 -12.28
CA SER A 201 -6.48 61.53 -11.68
C SER A 201 -7.79 61.58 -12.53
N GLU A 202 -8.88 62.02 -11.88
CA GLU A 202 -9.98 62.93 -12.33
C GLU A 202 -9.82 63.62 -13.73
N GLU A 203 -10.86 63.99 -14.51
CA GLU A 203 -12.35 63.88 -14.44
C GLU A 203 -12.96 64.21 -15.84
N HIS A 204 -14.27 64.53 -15.90
CA HIS A 204 -15.13 64.99 -17.02
C HIS A 204 -15.93 63.87 -17.76
N ALA A 205 -17.25 63.72 -17.58
CA ALA A 205 -18.40 64.64 -17.85
C ALA A 205 -18.78 64.68 -19.36
N ALA A 206 -20.05 64.60 -19.79
CA ALA A 206 -21.34 64.41 -19.09
C ALA A 206 -22.46 64.00 -20.09
N ALA A 207 -23.66 63.75 -19.55
CA ALA A 207 -24.99 63.90 -20.19
C ALA A 207 -25.44 62.88 -21.29
N GLU A 208 -26.72 62.52 -21.43
CA GLU A 208 -27.92 62.67 -20.57
C GLU A 208 -29.08 61.74 -21.06
N ARG A 209 -29.92 61.24 -20.12
CA ARG A 209 -31.40 61.05 -20.23
C ARG A 209 -32.01 60.08 -21.28
N VAL A 210 -33.24 59.53 -21.16
CA VAL A 210 -34.28 59.46 -20.09
C VAL A 210 -35.29 58.32 -20.36
N ALA A 211 -35.80 57.67 -19.30
CA ALA A 211 -37.08 56.92 -19.14
C ALA A 211 -37.47 55.80 -20.18
N ALA A 212 -38.37 54.84 -19.88
CA ALA A 212 -39.33 54.71 -18.78
C ALA A 212 -39.53 53.25 -18.30
N ARG A 213 -40.07 53.11 -17.08
CA ARG A 213 -40.75 51.94 -16.48
C ARG A 213 -42.29 52.15 -16.56
N PRO A 214 -43.22 51.29 -16.06
CA PRO A 214 -43.11 50.04 -15.25
C PRO A 214 -44.07 48.89 -15.73
N VAL A 215 -44.53 48.03 -14.80
CA VAL A 215 -45.61 46.98 -14.86
C VAL A 215 -45.12 45.57 -15.28
N GLN A 216 -45.49 44.43 -14.64
CA GLN A 216 -45.83 44.09 -13.22
C GLN A 216 -46.02 42.55 -13.03
N HIS A 217 -45.85 42.01 -11.80
CA HIS A 217 -46.41 40.73 -11.27
C HIS A 217 -46.01 39.38 -11.96
N ALA A 218 -46.02 38.19 -11.33
CA ALA A 218 -46.11 37.73 -9.93
C ALA A 218 -45.53 36.29 -9.77
N LYS A 219 -45.30 35.82 -8.52
CA LYS A 219 -45.20 34.38 -8.14
C LYS A 219 -46.59 33.89 -7.67
N PRO A 220 -46.92 32.58 -7.76
CA PRO A 220 -46.72 31.70 -6.59
C PRO A 220 -46.11 30.29 -6.87
N GLU A 221 -45.68 29.67 -5.77
CA GLU A 221 -45.77 28.25 -5.34
C GLU A 221 -46.22 27.14 -6.31
N ARG A 222 -45.52 25.99 -6.40
CA ARG A 222 -45.29 24.90 -5.42
C ARG A 222 -46.48 23.92 -5.29
N VAL A 223 -46.33 22.72 -5.85
CA VAL A 223 -47.08 21.52 -5.43
C VAL A 223 -46.13 20.33 -5.37
N ALA A 224 -46.26 19.50 -4.35
CA ALA A 224 -45.50 18.25 -4.18
C ALA A 224 -46.42 17.05 -4.43
N ALA A 225 -45.86 15.94 -4.93
CA ALA A 225 -46.52 14.64 -4.89
C ALA A 225 -45.46 13.53 -4.66
N LYS A 226 -45.51 12.91 -3.48
CA LYS A 226 -45.00 11.54 -3.30
C LYS A 226 -46.06 10.59 -3.88
N SER A 227 -45.63 9.49 -4.48
CA SER A 227 -46.45 8.27 -4.47
C SER A 227 -45.58 7.05 -4.21
N THR A 228 -45.88 6.37 -3.12
CA THR A 228 -45.36 5.05 -2.75
C THR A 228 -46.44 4.02 -3.04
N GLN A 229 -46.09 2.91 -3.70
CA GLN A 229 -46.85 1.67 -3.53
C GLN A 229 -45.91 0.48 -3.35
N HIS A 230 -46.16 -0.29 -2.28
CA HIS A 230 -45.67 -1.64 -2.08
C HIS A 230 -46.72 -2.62 -2.59
N ALA A 231 -46.28 -3.76 -3.13
CA ALA A 231 -47.08 -4.99 -3.14
C ALA A 231 -46.19 -6.23 -2.90
N LYS A 232 -46.39 -6.84 -1.73
CA LYS A 232 -46.24 -8.29 -1.44
C LYS A 232 -47.13 -9.09 -2.41
N LEU A 233 -47.00 -10.38 -2.71
CA LEU A 233 -46.35 -11.59 -2.16
C LEU A 233 -45.89 -12.46 -3.38
N GLU A 234 -44.98 -13.43 -3.29
CA GLU A 234 -45.20 -14.72 -2.60
C GLU A 234 -43.91 -15.43 -2.11
N ARG A 235 -44.15 -16.52 -1.36
CA ARG A 235 -43.20 -17.26 -0.53
C ARG A 235 -43.12 -18.70 -1.02
N ALA A 236 -41.92 -19.25 -1.13
CA ALA A 236 -41.71 -20.70 -1.11
C ALA A 236 -40.48 -21.01 -0.23
N GLU A 237 -40.73 -21.61 0.94
CA GLU A 237 -39.67 -22.21 1.76
C GLU A 237 -39.37 -23.62 1.27
N ALA A 238 -38.10 -24.03 1.34
CA ALA A 238 -37.72 -25.40 1.68
C ALA A 238 -36.29 -25.46 2.25
N LYS A 239 -36.20 -25.47 3.57
CA LYS A 239 -35.15 -26.12 4.39
C LYS A 239 -35.89 -27.10 5.33
N PRO A 240 -35.21 -27.98 6.08
CA PRO A 240 -34.10 -28.87 5.72
C PRO A 240 -34.35 -30.32 6.24
N SER A 241 -33.47 -31.29 5.94
CA SER A 241 -33.21 -32.53 6.72
C SER A 241 -31.78 -32.99 6.39
N GLN A 242 -30.80 -33.12 7.28
CA GLN A 242 -30.66 -33.90 8.54
C GLN A 242 -30.54 -35.43 8.35
N HIS A 243 -29.63 -36.02 9.14
CA HIS A 243 -29.15 -37.42 9.17
C HIS A 243 -28.23 -37.85 7.99
N ALA A 244 -27.16 -38.64 8.19
CA ALA A 244 -26.44 -38.99 9.42
C ALA A 244 -24.98 -39.43 9.10
N LYS A 245 -24.08 -39.31 10.10
CA LYS A 245 -22.82 -40.08 10.21
C LYS A 245 -23.11 -41.32 11.11
N PRO A 246 -22.24 -42.35 11.22
CA PRO A 246 -20.98 -42.61 10.51
C PRO A 246 -20.85 -44.06 9.99
N GLU A 247 -19.75 -44.38 9.28
CA GLU A 247 -19.15 -45.72 9.43
C GLU A 247 -17.61 -45.69 9.32
N ARG A 248 -16.97 -46.74 9.84
CA ARG A 248 -15.52 -46.87 10.12
C ARG A 248 -15.07 -48.29 9.79
N ALA A 249 -14.14 -48.44 8.85
CA ALA A 249 -13.17 -49.54 8.78
C ALA A 249 -11.97 -49.02 7.94
N GLU A 250 -10.77 -48.83 8.49
CA GLU A 250 -9.78 -49.86 8.84
C GLU A 250 -9.32 -50.76 7.68
N SER A 251 -8.12 -50.45 7.17
CA SER A 251 -7.20 -51.39 6.53
C SER A 251 -5.77 -50.85 6.72
N LYS A 252 -4.98 -51.54 7.55
CA LYS A 252 -3.56 -51.24 7.81
C LYS A 252 -2.65 -51.93 6.76
N PRO A 253 -1.39 -51.50 6.61
CA PRO A 253 -0.50 -51.99 5.56
C PRO A 253 0.24 -53.28 5.95
N PRO A 254 0.80 -54.04 4.99
CA PRO A 254 1.78 -55.08 5.25
C PRO A 254 3.14 -54.50 5.66
N GLN A 255 3.83 -55.19 6.57
CA GLN A 255 5.20 -54.91 7.05
C GLN A 255 6.20 -55.97 6.51
N GLN A 256 7.47 -55.80 6.91
CA GLN A 256 8.60 -56.77 6.91
C GLN A 256 9.48 -56.78 5.63
N ALA A 257 10.81 -56.98 5.69
CA ALA A 257 11.76 -57.24 6.81
C ALA A 257 13.09 -56.46 6.54
N LYS A 258 13.71 -55.78 7.51
CA LYS A 258 14.76 -56.26 8.45
C LYS A 258 15.90 -57.10 7.84
N SER A 259 17.11 -56.54 7.80
CA SER A 259 18.37 -57.16 8.27
C SER A 259 19.49 -56.09 8.40
N SER A 260 20.69 -56.47 8.84
CA SER A 260 21.28 -55.84 10.03
C SER A 260 22.82 -55.83 10.13
N ARG A 261 23.36 -54.83 10.85
CA ARG A 261 24.62 -54.84 11.65
C ARG A 261 25.95 -55.28 10.99
N HIS A 262 26.90 -54.34 10.91
CA HIS A 262 28.27 -54.44 11.46
C HIS A 262 28.70 -53.01 11.87
N ALA A 263 29.29 -52.64 13.01
CA ALA A 263 30.18 -53.26 14.01
C ALA A 263 31.70 -53.04 13.74
N GLN A 264 32.40 -52.56 14.79
CA GLN A 264 33.85 -52.30 14.91
C GLN A 264 34.34 -51.03 14.19
N ALA A 265 35.08 -50.06 14.77
CA ALA A 265 35.90 -49.90 15.99
C ALA A 265 37.40 -50.30 15.88
N THR A 266 38.24 -49.31 15.55
CA THR A 266 39.70 -49.20 15.80
C THR A 266 40.04 -47.69 15.81
N ARG A 267 40.45 -47.11 16.94
CA ARG A 267 41.81 -46.98 17.55
C ARG A 267 42.64 -45.80 17.01
N ALA A 268 43.32 -45.15 17.96
CA ALA A 268 43.95 -43.83 17.83
C ALA A 268 45.39 -43.86 17.29
N ILE A 269 45.82 -42.73 16.71
CA ILE A 269 47.18 -42.15 16.73
C ILE A 269 46.96 -40.62 16.75
N GLU A 270 47.21 -39.86 17.83
CA GLU A 270 48.45 -39.44 18.52
C GLU A 270 48.95 -38.04 18.10
N ASP A 271 49.44 -37.31 19.10
CA ASP A 271 49.70 -35.87 19.18
C ASP A 271 50.61 -35.24 18.11
N ASN A 272 50.36 -33.96 17.80
CA ASN A 272 51.33 -33.09 17.14
C ASN A 272 51.68 -31.84 17.98
N HIS A 273 52.64 -32.05 18.89
CA HIS A 273 53.68 -31.11 19.36
C HIS A 273 53.38 -29.59 19.42
N ARG A 274 53.13 -29.10 20.65
CA ARG A 274 53.52 -27.74 21.07
C ARG A 274 54.96 -27.73 21.58
N LYS A 275 55.88 -27.01 20.92
CA LYS A 275 57.11 -26.47 21.53
C LYS A 275 57.66 -25.31 20.70
N GLY A 276 58.00 -24.20 21.36
CA GLY A 276 58.43 -22.95 20.69
C GLY A 276 58.29 -21.71 21.58
N LYS A 277 58.90 -21.74 22.77
CA LYS A 277 59.06 -20.54 23.61
C LYS A 277 60.41 -19.89 23.31
N SER A 278 60.46 -18.57 23.58
CA SER A 278 61.67 -17.76 23.79
C SER A 278 62.41 -17.27 22.54
N ASN A 279 62.41 -15.94 22.34
CA ASN A 279 63.59 -15.18 22.75
C ASN A 279 63.23 -13.80 23.30
N ARG A 280 63.95 -13.39 24.34
CA ARG A 280 63.92 -12.06 24.95
C ARG A 280 65.36 -11.73 25.38
N ALA A 281 66.01 -10.88 24.61
CA ALA A 281 67.25 -10.16 24.91
C ALA A 281 67.24 -8.92 24.03
#